data_AF-A0A146K8W5-F1
#
_entry.id   AF-A0A146K8W5-F1
#
_cell.length_a   1.000
_cell.length_b   1.000
_cell.length_c   1.000
_cell.angle_alpha   90.00
_cell.angle_beta   90.00
_cell.angle_gamma   90.00
#
_symmetry.space_group_name_H-M   'P 1'
#
loop_
_entity.id
_entity.type
_entity.pdbx_description
1 polymer ?
#
loop_
_entity_poly.entity_id
_entity_poly.type
_entity_poly.pdbx_seq_one_letter_code
_entity_poly.pdbx_strand_id
1 'polypeptide(L)'
;PELQQLMNKRRSSLRAHQILPRHRRRRQMSYNFHRLPQSLRPRALKETNSTELVFKQNAPTLSRKARRCHCKDRRHIFLAKRMHIVKIVQNMFDEPRP
;
A
#
# COMPACT_ATOMS: atom_id res chain seq x y z
N PRO A 1 17.49 21.96 -24.57
CA PRO A 1 17.81 22.64 -23.28
C PRO A 1 16.56 22.86 -22.38
N GLU A 2 15.43 23.33 -22.92
CA GLU A 2 14.20 23.56 -22.15
C GLU A 2 13.56 22.28 -21.58
N LEU A 3 13.60 21.18 -22.33
CA LEU A 3 13.04 19.88 -21.92
C LEU A 3 13.78 19.30 -20.69
N GLN A 4 15.11 19.51 -20.61
CA GLN A 4 15.91 19.16 -19.44
C GLN A 4 15.59 20.04 -18.22
N GLN A 5 15.40 21.35 -18.41
CA GLN A 5 15.01 22.26 -17.32
C GLN A 5 13.63 21.90 -16.74
N LEU A 6 12.69 21.49 -17.59
CA LEU A 6 11.34 21.08 -17.18
C LEU A 6 11.35 19.74 -16.42
N MET A 7 12.18 18.79 -16.85
CA MET A 7 12.42 17.53 -16.14
C MET A 7 13.12 17.75 -14.79
N ASN A 8 14.07 18.69 -14.72
CA ASN A 8 14.78 19.03 -13.49
C ASN A 8 13.88 19.79 -12.50
N LYS A 9 13.01 20.70 -12.96
CA LYS A 9 11.98 21.36 -12.13
C LYS A 9 10.97 20.36 -11.53
N ARG A 10 10.59 19.31 -12.28
CA ARG A 10 9.75 18.22 -11.75
C ARG A 10 10.50 17.30 -10.78
N ARG A 11 11.81 17.11 -10.95
CA ARG A 11 12.63 16.25 -10.08
C ARG A 11 13.02 16.91 -8.75
N SER A 12 13.15 18.23 -8.71
CA SER A 12 13.61 18.98 -7.52
C SER A 12 12.49 19.29 -6.53
N SER A 13 11.24 19.46 -6.96
CA SER A 13 10.12 19.88 -6.08
C SER A 13 9.25 18.73 -5.56
N LEU A 14 9.33 17.54 -6.17
CA LEU A 14 8.49 16.41 -5.76
C LEU A 14 9.07 15.72 -4.53
N ARG A 15 8.24 15.51 -3.50
CA ARG A 15 8.60 14.65 -2.37
C ARG A 15 8.92 13.24 -2.84
N ALA A 16 9.73 12.50 -2.10
CA ALA A 16 10.22 11.18 -2.49
C ALA A 16 9.10 10.21 -2.90
N HIS A 17 7.96 10.27 -2.20
CA HIS A 17 6.78 9.44 -2.49
C HIS A 17 6.01 9.85 -3.76
N GLN A 18 6.18 11.09 -4.23
CA GLN A 18 5.55 11.61 -5.43
C GLN A 18 6.32 11.25 -6.70
N ILE A 19 7.58 10.80 -6.59
CA ILE A 19 8.36 10.26 -7.71
C ILE A 19 7.71 9.00 -8.29
N LEU A 20 7.02 8.22 -7.45
CA LEU A 20 6.36 6.99 -7.86
C LEU A 20 5.17 7.25 -8.80
N PRO A 21 4.92 6.39 -9.81
CA PRO A 21 3.70 6.41 -10.60
C PRO A 21 2.45 6.31 -9.72
N ARG A 22 1.35 6.96 -10.12
CA ARG A 22 0.10 7.05 -9.34
C ARG A 22 -0.40 5.69 -8.83
N HIS A 23 -0.37 4.64 -9.66
CA HIS A 23 -0.82 3.29 -9.29
C HIS A 23 0.07 2.59 -8.24
N ARG A 24 1.34 3.01 -8.08
CA ARG A 24 2.26 2.51 -7.05
C ARG A 24 2.26 3.33 -5.77
N ARG A 25 1.60 4.49 -5.74
CA ARG A 25 1.56 5.35 -4.56
C ARG A 25 0.73 4.71 -3.45
N ARG A 26 1.17 4.93 -2.22
CA ARG A 26 0.42 4.61 -0.99
C ARG A 26 0.40 5.86 -0.13
N ARG A 27 -0.80 6.26 0.33
CA ARG A 27 -0.96 7.46 1.18
C ARG A 27 -0.10 7.42 2.44
N GLN A 28 0.14 6.21 2.98
CA GLN A 28 0.91 6.02 4.21
C GLN A 28 2.43 6.24 4.03
N MET A 29 2.95 6.42 2.82
CA MET A 29 4.39 6.65 2.59
C MET A 29 4.88 8.01 3.08
N SER A 30 3.98 8.96 3.34
CA SER A 30 4.35 10.28 3.88
C SER A 30 4.85 10.21 5.33
N TYR A 31 4.43 9.21 6.10
CA TYR A 31 4.78 9.03 7.51
C TYR A 31 5.35 7.64 7.84
N ASN A 32 5.43 6.72 6.86
CA ASN A 32 6.06 5.40 7.01
C ASN A 32 6.91 5.09 5.77
N PHE A 33 8.22 5.30 5.91
CA PHE A 33 9.16 5.17 4.80
C PHE A 33 9.49 3.72 4.43
N HIS A 34 9.10 2.72 5.23
CA HIS A 34 9.27 1.31 4.84
C HIS A 34 8.44 0.94 3.61
N ARG A 35 7.34 1.66 3.36
CA ARG A 35 6.51 1.43 2.19
C ARG A 35 7.16 1.94 0.90
N LEU A 36 8.14 2.85 0.99
CA LEU A 36 8.90 3.31 -0.16
C LEU A 36 9.91 2.25 -0.63
N PRO A 37 10.22 2.20 -1.93
CA PRO A 37 11.34 1.43 -2.45
C PRO A 37 12.65 1.85 -1.78
N GLN A 38 13.57 0.91 -1.59
CA GLN A 38 14.85 1.13 -0.92
C GLN A 38 15.63 2.33 -1.50
N SER A 39 15.62 2.50 -2.83
CA SER A 39 16.29 3.60 -3.52
C SER A 39 15.74 4.99 -3.18
N LEU A 40 14.48 5.09 -2.74
CA LEU A 40 13.84 6.37 -2.39
C LEU A 40 13.86 6.67 -0.89
N ARG A 41 14.23 5.71 -0.05
CA ARG A 41 14.26 5.87 1.41
C ARG A 41 15.26 6.93 1.89
N PRO A 42 16.52 6.99 1.40
CA PRO A 42 17.46 8.02 1.84
C PRO A 42 16.98 9.44 1.51
N ARG A 43 16.32 9.61 0.36
CA ARG A 43 15.72 10.90 -0.02
C ARG A 43 14.59 11.29 0.92
N ALA A 44 13.71 10.34 1.26
CA ALA A 44 12.61 10.60 2.18
C ALA A 44 13.10 10.98 3.59
N LEU A 45 14.17 10.33 4.07
CA LEU A 45 14.81 10.66 5.35
C LEU A 45 15.38 12.08 5.36
N LYS A 46 16.07 12.48 4.28
CA LYS A 46 16.58 13.85 4.09
C LYS A 46 15.47 14.89 4.05
N GLU A 47 14.34 14.59 3.40
CA GLU A 47 13.18 15.51 3.33
C GLU A 47 12.57 15.82 4.71
N THR A 48 12.70 14.91 5.68
CA THR A 48 12.16 15.08 7.03
C THR A 48 13.21 15.25 8.11
N ASN A 49 14.49 15.41 7.75
CA ASN A 49 15.63 15.47 8.68
C ASN A 49 15.61 14.33 9.73
N SER A 50 15.16 13.14 9.33
CA SER A 50 15.08 11.99 10.21
C SER A 50 16.26 11.06 9.94
N THR A 51 16.84 10.50 11.00
CA THR A 51 17.96 9.56 10.92
C THR A 51 17.51 8.13 10.64
N GLU A 52 16.26 7.79 11.00
CA GLU A 52 15.76 6.42 10.97
C GLU A 52 14.41 6.30 10.28
N LEU A 53 14.17 5.12 9.71
CA LEU A 53 12.89 4.84 9.07
C LEU A 53 11.82 4.69 10.16
N VAL A 54 10.89 5.66 10.20
CA VAL A 54 9.77 5.63 11.13
C VAL A 54 8.89 4.41 10.84
N PHE A 55 8.92 3.44 11.75
CA PHE A 55 7.90 2.41 11.85
C PHE A 55 6.64 3.02 12.47
N LYS A 56 5.46 2.60 12.03
CA LYS A 56 4.24 2.86 12.82
C LYS A 56 4.46 2.20 14.19
N GLN A 57 4.59 2.99 15.26
CA GLN A 57 4.64 2.49 16.64
C GLN A 57 3.44 1.60 16.96
N ASN A 58 2.29 1.80 16.28
CA ASN A 58 1.05 1.06 16.51
C ASN A 58 0.77 0.00 15.42
N ALA A 59 1.78 -0.52 14.72
CA ALA A 59 1.54 -1.66 13.83
C ALA A 59 1.32 -2.92 14.69
N PRO A 60 0.15 -3.58 14.64
CA PRO A 60 -0.08 -4.76 15.45
C PRO A 60 0.99 -5.80 15.13
N THR A 61 1.76 -6.18 16.15
CA THR A 61 2.81 -7.21 16.15
C THR A 61 2.17 -8.59 16.10
N LEU A 62 1.29 -8.82 15.13
CA LEU A 62 0.83 -10.16 14.83
C LEU A 62 2.05 -10.96 14.36
N SER A 63 2.53 -11.85 15.21
CA SER A 63 3.61 -12.78 14.90
C SER A 63 3.28 -13.50 13.59
N ARG A 64 4.30 -13.87 12.82
CA ARG A 64 4.13 -14.54 11.52
C ARG A 64 3.26 -15.81 11.65
N LYS A 65 3.24 -16.43 12.84
CA LYS A 65 2.39 -17.57 13.23
C LYS A 65 0.92 -17.16 13.43
N ALA A 66 0.63 -16.05 14.10
CA ALA A 66 -0.72 -15.55 14.32
C ALA A 66 -1.46 -15.11 13.02
N ARG A 67 -0.72 -14.85 11.92
CA ARG A 67 -1.31 -14.50 10.60
C ARG A 67 -1.75 -15.69 9.76
N ARG A 68 -1.35 -16.92 10.09
CA ARG A 68 -1.71 -18.09 9.28
C ARG A 68 -3.13 -18.55 9.63
N CYS A 69 -4.14 -17.80 9.19
CA CYS A 69 -5.42 -18.43 8.91
C CYS A 69 -5.26 -19.23 7.61
N HIS A 70 -5.32 -20.56 7.71
CA HIS A 70 -5.42 -21.42 6.54
C HIS A 70 -6.85 -21.33 5.99
N CYS A 71 -7.25 -20.16 5.49
CA CYS A 71 -8.46 -20.06 4.70
C CYS A 71 -8.23 -20.87 3.41
N LYS A 72 -9.10 -21.87 3.17
CA LYS A 72 -9.03 -22.72 1.96
C LYS A 72 -8.99 -21.88 0.67
N ASP A 73 -9.58 -20.69 0.68
CA ASP A 73 -9.60 -19.79 -0.48
C ASP A 73 -8.66 -18.59 -0.33
N ARG A 74 -7.40 -18.77 -0.75
CA ARG A 74 -6.39 -17.70 -0.83
C ARG A 74 -6.78 -16.61 -1.83
N ARG A 75 -7.56 -16.95 -2.86
CA ARG A 75 -8.01 -16.03 -3.90
C ARG A 75 -9.10 -15.11 -3.35
N HIS A 76 -10.01 -15.62 -2.53
CA HIS A 76 -11.00 -14.81 -1.81
C HIS A 76 -10.33 -13.74 -0.95
N ILE A 77 -9.32 -14.09 -0.13
CA ILE A 77 -8.59 -13.09 0.69
C ILE A 77 -7.94 -12.01 -0.19
N PHE A 78 -7.30 -12.42 -1.28
CA PHE A 78 -6.63 -11.49 -2.20
C PHE A 78 -7.64 -10.51 -2.82
N LEU A 79 -8.78 -11.02 -3.28
CA LEU A 79 -9.85 -10.21 -3.88
C LEU A 79 -10.50 -9.30 -2.83
N ALA A 80 -10.85 -9.81 -1.65
CA ALA A 80 -11.42 -9.05 -0.53
C ALA A 80 -10.57 -7.85 -0.13
N LYS A 81 -9.24 -7.98 -0.21
CA LYS A 81 -8.31 -6.93 0.18
C LYS A 81 -8.23 -5.77 -0.84
N ARG A 82 -8.59 -6.01 -2.09
CA ARG A 82 -8.31 -5.08 -3.21
C ARG A 82 -9.57 -4.65 -3.97
N MET A 83 -10.64 -5.42 -3.85
CA MET A 83 -11.89 -5.26 -4.56
C MET A 83 -13.01 -5.01 -3.55
N HIS A 84 -14.04 -4.30 -3.99
CA HIS A 84 -15.29 -4.22 -3.24
C HIS A 84 -16.03 -5.55 -3.39
N ILE A 85 -16.17 -6.31 -2.31
CA ILE A 85 -16.99 -7.53 -2.31
C ILE A 85 -18.44 -7.14 -2.02
N VAL A 86 -19.29 -7.34 -3.00
CA VAL A 86 -20.74 -7.26 -2.83
C VAL A 86 -21.21 -8.63 -2.32
N LYS A 87 -21.89 -8.67 -1.17
CA LYS A 87 -22.55 -9.89 -0.72
C LYS A 87 -23.69 -10.16 -1.69
N ILE A 88 -23.57 -11.22 -2.49
CA ILE A 88 -24.71 -11.75 -3.22
C ILE A 88 -25.60 -12.39 -2.16
N VAL A 89 -26.71 -11.73 -1.83
CA VAL A 89 -27.76 -12.36 -1.04
C VAL A 89 -28.34 -13.44 -1.95
N GLN A 90 -27.98 -14.70 -1.72
CA GLN A 90 -28.62 -15.84 -2.36
C GLN A 90 -30.05 -15.93 -1.81
N ASN A 91 -30.99 -15.22 -2.44
CA ASN A 91 -32.41 -15.52 -2.33
C ASN A 91 -32.75 -16.74 -3.20
N MET A 92 -32.03 -17.85 -2.99
CA MET A 92 -32.24 -19.08 -3.72
C MET A 92 -32.01 -20.22 -2.73
N PHE A 93 -33.07 -20.65 -2.06
CA PHE A 93 -33.37 -22.03 -1.62
C PHE A 93 -34.52 -21.99 -0.59
N ASP A 94 -35.67 -21.45 -0.99
CA ASP A 94 -36.98 -21.79 -0.40
C ASP A 94 -37.84 -22.43 -1.50
N GLU A 95 -37.31 -23.46 -2.16
CA GLU A 95 -38.15 -24.38 -2.93
C GLU A 95 -38.26 -25.67 -2.12
N PRO A 96 -39.46 -26.08 -1.68
CA PRO A 96 -39.64 -27.38 -1.05
C PRO A 96 -39.38 -28.44 -2.12
N ARG A 97 -38.39 -29.30 -1.87
CA ARG A 97 -38.20 -30.49 -2.70
C ARG A 97 -39.41 -31.42 -2.53
N PRO A 98 -39.92 -32.03 -3.62
CA PRO A 98 -41.04 -32.98 -3.56
C PRO A 98 -40.68 -34.25 -2.79
#